data_AF-A0A521NT79-F1
#
_entry.id   AF-A0A521NT79-F1
#
_cell.length_a   1.000
_cell.length_b   1.000
_cell.length_c   1.000
_cell.angle_alpha   90.00
_cell.angle_beta   90.00
_cell.angle_gamma   90.00
#
_symmetry.space_group_name_H-M   'P 1'
#
loop_
_entity.id
_entity.type
_entity.pdbx_description
1 polymer ?
#
loop_
_entity_poly.entity_id
_entity_poly.type
_entity_poly.pdbx_seq_one_letter_code
_entity_poly.pdbx_strand_id
1 'polypeptide(L)'
;MSALALDPIVDMPIGPPPPAPDVPVVPPPPVMPPGPLPEGDPPPAMPPVTDPGFPPPVEEPPMQTAVSLAASLAIASASGDVPFGKLHARRLREMYRSAGWPCCDAIEVELLAGGFLERVRSAQGHETLRVTDAGLARIATTLTINRAALSPHEALVERVAREMTRGGRIAWRGLSLRAKLPPAEEGGKARWCMARPDVFSIRNTSVEAYAHPIVHEVKVSRADLLGDLRKPDKRAAYLDLGGECWYVLGNDARGRCIATPEEVPAECGVMVLEGERLVVARAAVHRSFERIPFAVWLALAKAQPMAGFDEDVQDLLV
;
A
#
# COMPACT_ATOMS: atom_id res chain seq x y z
N MET A 1 10.22 -45.38 -75.82
CA MET A 1 11.64 -45.08 -75.54
C MET A 1 11.66 -43.66 -74.97
N SER A 2 12.14 -43.33 -73.78
CA SER A 2 13.02 -44.01 -72.83
C SER A 2 12.60 -43.69 -71.40
N ALA A 3 12.78 -44.65 -70.51
CA ALA A 3 12.64 -44.52 -69.07
C ALA A 3 13.79 -43.69 -68.49
N LEU A 4 13.49 -42.75 -67.60
CA LEU A 4 14.49 -42.15 -66.71
C LEU A 4 14.37 -42.81 -65.35
N ALA A 5 15.45 -43.52 -65.01
CA ALA A 5 15.65 -44.20 -63.75
C ALA A 5 15.74 -43.20 -62.59
N LEU A 6 15.11 -43.54 -61.47
CA LEU A 6 15.37 -42.93 -60.17
C LEU A 6 16.56 -43.67 -59.55
N ASP A 7 17.66 -42.97 -59.33
CA ASP A 7 18.79 -43.48 -58.56
C ASP A 7 18.45 -43.55 -57.05
N PRO A 8 18.93 -44.57 -56.33
CA PRO A 8 18.64 -44.74 -54.91
C PRO A 8 19.46 -43.77 -54.06
N ILE A 9 18.80 -43.11 -53.10
CA ILE A 9 19.44 -42.31 -52.07
C ILE A 9 20.28 -43.23 -51.18
N VAL A 10 21.60 -43.11 -51.29
CA VAL A 10 22.55 -43.76 -50.38
C VAL A 10 22.56 -42.97 -49.08
N ASP A 11 22.10 -43.61 -48.01
CA ASP A 11 22.13 -43.10 -46.65
C ASP A 11 23.58 -43.16 -46.12
N MET A 12 24.31 -42.05 -46.23
CA MET A 12 25.63 -41.90 -45.62
C MET A 12 25.51 -41.18 -44.27
N PRO A 13 26.16 -41.67 -43.20
CA PRO A 13 26.11 -41.03 -41.89
C PRO A 13 26.78 -39.65 -41.94
N ILE A 14 26.04 -38.62 -41.52
CA ILE A 14 26.51 -37.25 -41.37
C ILE A 14 27.61 -37.21 -40.31
N GLY A 15 28.86 -36.99 -40.73
CA GLY A 15 29.99 -36.75 -39.83
C GLY A 15 29.82 -35.43 -39.06
N PRO A 16 30.53 -35.27 -37.92
CA PRO A 16 30.39 -34.07 -37.09
C PRO A 16 30.80 -32.80 -37.87
N PRO A 17 30.15 -31.65 -37.59
CA PRO A 17 30.43 -30.41 -38.31
C PRO A 17 31.88 -29.95 -38.09
N PRO A 18 32.46 -29.23 -39.06
CA PRO A 18 33.81 -28.69 -38.93
C PRO A 18 33.89 -27.66 -37.79
N PRO A 19 35.07 -27.50 -37.14
CA PRO A 19 35.25 -26.55 -36.07
C PRO A 19 35.08 -25.10 -36.57
N ALA A 20 34.47 -24.26 -35.74
CA ALA A 20 34.25 -22.85 -36.04
C ALA A 20 35.57 -22.09 -36.25
N PRO A 21 35.62 -21.07 -37.13
CA PRO A 21 36.81 -20.25 -37.30
C PRO A 21 37.12 -19.44 -36.02
N ASP A 22 38.42 -19.29 -35.72
CA ASP A 22 38.93 -18.62 -34.53
C ASP A 22 38.38 -17.19 -34.39
N VAL A 23 37.54 -16.98 -33.38
CA VAL A 23 37.08 -15.65 -32.95
C VAL A 23 38.23 -14.98 -32.19
N PRO A 24 38.62 -13.73 -32.51
CA PRO A 24 39.63 -13.00 -31.74
C PRO A 24 39.21 -12.87 -30.27
N VAL A 25 40.04 -13.37 -29.36
CA VAL A 25 39.83 -13.25 -27.92
C VAL A 25 40.04 -11.79 -27.53
N VAL A 26 38.94 -11.09 -27.20
CA VAL A 26 39.00 -9.78 -26.55
C VAL A 26 39.49 -10.01 -25.11
N PRO A 27 40.57 -9.35 -24.65
CA PRO A 27 41.01 -9.51 -23.27
C PRO A 27 39.94 -9.00 -22.31
N PRO A 28 39.75 -9.66 -21.15
CA PRO A 28 38.79 -9.20 -20.16
C PRO A 28 39.16 -7.78 -19.67
N PRO A 29 38.19 -6.94 -19.32
CA PRO A 29 38.48 -5.66 -18.68
C PRO A 29 39.28 -5.89 -17.38
N PRO A 30 40.13 -4.94 -16.98
CA PRO A 30 40.87 -5.05 -15.73
C PRO A 30 39.88 -5.23 -14.56
N VAL A 31 40.14 -6.26 -13.74
CA VAL A 31 39.39 -6.52 -12.52
C VAL A 31 39.60 -5.33 -11.59
N MET A 32 38.58 -4.49 -11.43
CA MET A 32 38.59 -3.45 -10.40
C MET A 32 38.72 -4.14 -9.03
N PRO A 33 39.55 -3.63 -8.12
CA PRO A 33 39.52 -4.10 -6.74
C PRO A 33 38.11 -3.90 -6.18
N PRO A 34 37.62 -4.80 -5.31
CA PRO A 34 36.30 -4.63 -4.70
C PRO A 34 36.26 -3.25 -4.04
N GLY A 35 35.25 -2.46 -4.39
CA GLY A 35 34.94 -1.23 -3.68
C GLY A 35 34.73 -1.53 -2.19
N PRO A 36 34.89 -0.54 -1.29
CA PRO A 36 34.59 -0.74 0.12
C PRO A 36 33.17 -1.30 0.25
N LEU A 37 33.03 -2.34 1.08
CA LEU A 37 31.73 -2.91 1.42
C LEU A 37 30.79 -1.79 1.87
N PRO A 38 29.50 -1.79 1.48
CA PRO A 38 28.54 -0.87 2.06
C PRO A 38 28.61 -1.03 3.58
N GLU A 39 28.78 0.09 4.27
CA GLU A 39 28.82 0.15 5.73
C GLU A 39 27.54 -0.52 6.25
N GLY A 40 27.70 -1.71 6.85
CA GLY A 40 26.59 -2.49 7.38
C GLY A 40 25.88 -1.70 8.47
N ASP A 41 24.63 -2.06 8.74
CA ASP A 41 23.90 -1.50 9.88
C ASP A 41 24.78 -1.58 11.14
N PRO A 42 24.89 -0.48 11.93
CA PRO A 42 25.65 -0.51 13.15
C PRO A 42 25.16 -1.67 14.01
N PRO A 43 26.05 -2.39 14.72
CA PRO A 43 25.64 -3.43 15.65
C PRO A 43 24.61 -2.84 16.62
N PRO A 44 23.62 -3.63 17.08
CA PRO A 44 22.56 -3.13 17.95
C PRO A 44 23.17 -2.55 19.22
N ALA A 45 23.34 -1.22 19.24
CA ALA A 45 23.64 -0.50 20.45
C ALA A 45 22.36 -0.49 21.27
N MET A 46 22.45 -0.89 22.55
CA MET A 46 21.37 -0.63 23.48
C MET A 46 21.06 0.87 23.42
N PRO A 47 19.81 1.27 23.13
CA PRO A 47 19.47 2.69 23.16
C PRO A 47 19.72 3.21 24.58
N PRO A 48 20.26 4.44 24.74
CA PRO A 48 20.39 5.03 26.06
C PRO A 48 19.00 5.09 26.69
N VAL A 49 18.88 4.52 27.90
CA VAL A 49 17.69 4.72 28.74
C VAL A 49 17.74 6.18 29.19
N THR A 50 17.06 7.04 28.45
CA THR A 50 16.72 8.39 28.92
C THR A 50 15.31 8.32 29.48
N ASP A 51 15.19 8.53 30.78
CA ASP A 51 13.91 8.73 31.46
C ASP A 51 13.23 9.96 30.84
N PRO A 52 12.07 9.84 30.17
CA PRO A 52 11.37 10.97 29.62
C PRO A 52 10.81 11.75 30.82
N GLY A 53 11.48 12.84 31.21
CA GLY A 53 11.01 13.73 32.26
C GLY A 53 9.52 14.09 32.09
N PHE A 54 8.86 14.32 33.22
CA PHE A 54 7.42 14.54 33.30
C PHE A 54 6.90 15.51 32.23
N PRO A 55 5.80 15.16 31.53
CA PRO A 55 5.18 16.10 30.59
C PRO A 55 4.66 17.33 31.35
N PRO A 56 4.67 18.51 30.72
CA PRO A 56 4.07 19.70 31.31
C PRO A 56 2.55 19.49 31.53
N PRO A 57 1.96 20.14 32.56
CA PRO A 57 0.53 20.01 32.83
C PRO A 57 -0.30 20.51 31.64
N VAL A 58 -1.35 19.74 31.32
CA VAL A 58 -2.26 19.99 30.20
C VAL A 58 -3.05 21.28 30.47
N GLU A 59 -2.90 22.28 29.60
CA GLU A 59 -3.80 23.45 29.59
C GLU A 59 -5.19 23.05 29.09
N GLU A 60 -6.22 23.39 29.87
CA GLU A 60 -7.62 23.09 29.52
C GLU A 60 -8.07 23.86 28.27
N PRO A 61 -8.81 23.22 27.34
CA PRO A 61 -9.27 23.87 26.12
C PRO A 61 -10.35 24.93 26.40
N PRO A 62 -10.51 25.94 25.51
CA PRO A 62 -11.43 27.05 25.73
C PRO A 62 -12.90 26.59 25.83
N MET A 63 -13.64 27.20 26.76
CA MET A 63 -15.01 26.86 27.17
C MET A 63 -16.06 26.73 26.04
N GLN A 64 -15.76 27.19 24.81
CA GLN A 64 -16.70 27.15 23.67
C GLN A 64 -16.94 25.71 23.15
N THR A 65 -15.96 24.80 23.26
CA THR A 65 -16.14 23.38 22.89
C THR A 65 -16.98 22.60 23.90
N ALA A 66 -16.96 22.99 25.18
CA ALA A 66 -17.72 22.32 26.24
C ALA A 66 -19.23 22.57 26.12
N VAL A 67 -19.65 23.75 25.66
CA VAL A 67 -21.06 24.13 25.51
C VAL A 67 -21.74 23.37 24.36
N SER A 68 -21.03 23.14 23.25
CA SER A 68 -21.54 22.37 22.10
C SER A 68 -21.69 20.87 22.40
N LEU A 69 -20.73 20.31 23.16
CA LEU A 69 -20.80 18.93 23.63
C LEU A 69 -21.95 18.73 24.62
N ALA A 70 -22.10 19.65 25.59
CA ALA A 70 -23.18 19.61 26.58
C ALA A 70 -24.58 19.73 25.94
N ALA A 71 -24.74 20.56 24.90
CA ALA A 71 -26.00 20.67 24.15
C ALA A 71 -26.32 19.39 23.36
N SER A 72 -25.31 18.73 22.79
CA SER A 72 -25.48 17.45 22.06
C SER A 72 -25.81 16.29 23.01
N LEU A 73 -25.20 16.27 24.21
CA LEU A 73 -25.51 15.31 25.28
C LEU A 73 -26.90 15.52 25.88
N ALA A 74 -27.37 16.76 26.02
CA ALA A 74 -28.71 17.08 26.52
C ALA A 74 -29.83 16.62 25.57
N ILE A 75 -29.61 16.68 24.25
CA ILE A 75 -30.59 16.21 23.25
C ILE A 75 -30.62 14.67 23.19
N ALA A 76 -29.48 14.00 23.31
CA ALA A 76 -29.41 12.53 23.36
C ALA A 76 -30.12 11.96 24.62
N SER A 77 -30.03 12.67 25.74
CA SER A 77 -30.62 12.25 27.02
C SER A 77 -32.15 12.18 27.02
N ALA A 78 -32.82 12.90 26.11
CA ALA A 78 -34.28 12.92 26.01
C ALA A 78 -34.88 11.76 25.17
N SER A 79 -34.04 11.02 24.43
CA SER A 79 -34.49 9.94 23.52
C SER A 79 -34.06 8.53 23.97
N GLY A 80 -33.30 8.40 25.07
CA GLY A 80 -32.81 7.11 25.55
C GLY A 80 -31.84 6.41 24.60
N ASP A 81 -31.44 7.08 23.51
CA ASP A 81 -30.56 6.52 22.50
C ASP A 81 -29.12 6.74 22.94
N VAL A 82 -28.37 5.65 23.08
CA VAL A 82 -27.00 5.70 23.60
C VAL A 82 -26.11 6.37 22.56
N PRO A 83 -25.26 7.35 22.94
CA PRO A 83 -24.44 8.08 21.97
C PRO A 83 -23.59 7.13 21.12
N PHE A 84 -23.70 7.24 19.80
CA PHE A 84 -22.88 6.46 18.88
C PHE A 84 -22.11 7.37 17.91
N GLY A 85 -20.82 7.58 18.22
CA GLY A 85 -19.92 8.44 17.46
C GLY A 85 -18.83 7.69 16.68
N LYS A 86 -17.90 8.45 16.09
CA LYS A 86 -16.76 7.90 15.33
C LYS A 86 -15.86 6.99 16.18
N LEU A 87 -15.69 7.32 17.46
CA LEU A 87 -14.90 6.52 18.41
C LEU A 87 -15.58 5.17 18.70
N HIS A 88 -16.90 5.17 18.90
CA HIS A 88 -17.71 3.94 19.03
C HIS A 88 -17.61 3.05 17.80
N ALA A 89 -17.78 3.64 16.61
CA ALA A 89 -17.65 2.91 15.35
C ALA A 89 -16.26 2.30 15.16
N ARG A 90 -15.21 3.02 15.58
CA ARG A 90 -13.84 2.49 15.59
C ARG A 90 -13.70 1.34 16.59
N ARG A 91 -14.11 1.53 17.85
CA ARG A 91 -14.00 0.51 18.90
C ARG A 91 -14.77 -0.75 18.55
N LEU A 92 -15.97 -0.62 18.00
CA LEU A 92 -16.80 -1.75 17.58
C LEU A 92 -16.12 -2.60 16.48
N ARG A 93 -15.41 -1.95 15.53
CA ARG A 93 -14.58 -2.66 14.52
C ARG A 93 -13.31 -3.28 15.09
N GLU A 94 -12.74 -2.70 16.14
CA GLU A 94 -11.62 -3.30 16.86
C GLU A 94 -12.08 -4.56 17.61
N MET A 95 -13.24 -4.51 18.27
CA MET A 95 -13.85 -5.66 18.94
C MET A 95 -14.23 -6.77 17.97
N TYR A 96 -14.76 -6.45 16.79
CA TYR A 96 -15.06 -7.44 15.76
C TYR A 96 -13.81 -8.21 15.27
N ARG A 97 -12.63 -7.56 15.30
CA ARG A 97 -11.36 -8.17 14.86
C ARG A 97 -10.57 -8.81 15.99
N SER A 98 -11.00 -8.66 17.24
CA SER A 98 -10.29 -9.14 18.41
C SER A 98 -10.95 -10.39 18.98
N ALA A 99 -10.29 -11.01 19.97
CA ALA A 99 -10.85 -12.12 20.75
C ALA A 99 -11.86 -11.66 21.83
N GLY A 100 -12.28 -10.38 21.83
CA GLY A 100 -13.30 -9.89 22.75
C GLY A 100 -12.82 -9.55 24.15
N TRP A 101 -11.57 -9.10 24.33
CA TRP A 101 -11.07 -8.74 25.66
C TRP A 101 -11.74 -7.44 26.19
N PRO A 102 -12.32 -7.45 27.41
CA PRO A 102 -12.88 -6.24 28.01
C PRO A 102 -11.81 -5.16 28.21
N CYS A 103 -12.14 -3.93 27.85
CA CYS A 103 -11.34 -2.73 28.05
C CYS A 103 -11.77 -1.95 29.31
N CYS A 104 -12.99 -2.18 29.80
CA CYS A 104 -13.57 -1.53 30.98
C CYS A 104 -13.53 0.01 30.91
N ASP A 105 -13.68 0.59 29.72
CA ASP A 105 -13.70 2.04 29.48
C ASP A 105 -15.13 2.57 29.25
N ALA A 106 -15.29 3.90 29.21
CA ALA A 106 -16.60 4.53 29.01
C ALA A 106 -17.23 4.17 27.64
N ILE A 107 -16.41 3.99 26.60
CA ILE A 107 -16.89 3.62 25.26
C ILE A 107 -17.47 2.21 25.28
N GLU A 108 -16.83 1.28 26.00
CA GLU A 108 -17.35 -0.07 26.21
C GLU A 108 -18.70 -0.05 26.91
N VAL A 109 -18.85 0.74 27.98
CA VAL A 109 -20.12 0.88 28.71
C VAL A 109 -21.23 1.35 27.79
N GLU A 110 -20.96 2.35 26.95
CA GLU A 110 -21.92 2.87 25.98
C GLU A 110 -22.24 1.85 24.88
N LEU A 111 -21.25 1.10 24.38
CA LEU A 111 -21.48 0.03 23.39
C LEU A 111 -22.29 -1.15 23.96
N LEU A 112 -22.11 -1.48 25.24
CA LEU A 112 -22.91 -2.47 25.96
C LEU A 112 -24.33 -1.97 26.20
N ALA A 113 -24.48 -0.73 26.67
CA ALA A 113 -25.79 -0.12 26.93
C ALA A 113 -26.61 0.03 25.63
N GLY A 114 -25.94 0.35 24.51
CA GLY A 114 -26.55 0.43 23.19
C GLY A 114 -26.80 -0.94 22.52
N GLY A 115 -26.47 -2.04 23.20
CA GLY A 115 -26.68 -3.40 22.68
C GLY A 115 -25.82 -3.76 21.47
N PHE A 116 -24.74 -3.03 21.20
CA PHE A 116 -23.80 -3.33 20.10
C PHE A 116 -22.74 -4.37 20.50
N LEU A 117 -22.49 -4.49 21.80
CA LEU A 117 -21.68 -5.53 22.41
C LEU A 117 -22.52 -6.30 23.43
N GLU A 118 -22.15 -7.55 23.68
CA GLU A 118 -22.68 -8.36 24.78
C GLU A 118 -21.54 -9.03 25.56
N ARG A 119 -21.76 -9.24 26.87
CA ARG A 119 -20.83 -9.99 27.72
C ARG A 119 -21.12 -11.49 27.62
N VAL A 120 -20.09 -12.26 27.30
CA VAL A 120 -20.13 -13.72 27.24
C VAL A 120 -19.20 -14.27 28.32
N ARG A 121 -19.75 -15.09 29.21
CA ARG A 121 -18.97 -15.84 30.20
C ARG A 121 -18.58 -17.19 29.64
N SER A 122 -17.27 -17.49 29.66
CA SER A 122 -16.79 -18.83 29.34
C SER A 122 -17.16 -19.82 30.44
N ALA A 123 -17.15 -21.12 30.12
CA ALA A 123 -17.33 -22.19 31.11
C ALA A 123 -16.26 -22.17 32.22
N GLN A 124 -15.12 -21.51 31.96
CA GLN A 124 -14.02 -21.34 32.91
C GLN A 124 -14.17 -20.06 33.76
N GLY A 125 -15.27 -19.30 33.57
CA GLY A 125 -15.62 -18.14 34.38
C GLY A 125 -15.06 -16.80 33.88
N HIS A 126 -14.30 -16.77 32.80
CA HIS A 126 -13.76 -15.54 32.23
C HIS A 126 -14.81 -14.82 31.36
N GLU A 127 -14.89 -13.49 31.49
CA GLU A 127 -15.77 -12.64 30.67
C GLU A 127 -15.05 -12.14 29.41
N THR A 128 -15.73 -12.26 28.28
CA THR A 128 -15.35 -11.68 26.98
C THR A 128 -16.50 -10.87 26.42
N LEU A 129 -16.21 -9.99 25.45
CA LEU A 129 -17.16 -9.19 24.73
C LEU A 129 -17.33 -9.74 23.32
N ARG A 130 -18.57 -9.93 22.92
CA ARG A 130 -18.94 -10.31 21.56
C ARG A 130 -19.67 -9.16 20.90
N VAL A 131 -19.42 -8.95 19.60
CA VAL A 131 -20.23 -8.05 18.78
C VAL A 131 -21.57 -8.72 18.50
N THR A 132 -22.66 -8.04 18.84
CA THR A 132 -24.04 -8.52 18.61
C THR A 132 -24.43 -8.36 17.14
N ASP A 133 -25.57 -8.93 16.74
CA ASP A 133 -26.11 -8.72 15.39
C ASP A 133 -26.42 -7.25 15.11
N ALA A 134 -26.89 -6.49 16.11
CA ALA A 134 -27.09 -5.04 15.99
C ALA A 134 -25.76 -4.29 15.78
N GLY A 135 -24.71 -4.69 16.51
CA GLY A 135 -23.35 -4.19 16.31
C GLY A 135 -22.82 -4.51 14.91
N LEU A 136 -23.04 -5.75 14.44
CA LEU A 136 -22.64 -6.20 13.12
C LEU A 136 -23.38 -5.44 12.01
N ALA A 137 -24.68 -5.21 12.17
CA ALA A 137 -25.48 -4.40 11.26
C ALA A 137 -24.99 -2.94 11.20
N ARG A 138 -24.51 -2.36 12.32
CA ARG A 138 -23.88 -1.01 12.31
C ARG A 138 -22.54 -1.00 11.60
N ILE A 139 -21.70 -2.02 11.79
CA ILE A 139 -20.45 -2.18 11.03
C ILE A 139 -20.77 -2.25 9.54
N ALA A 140 -21.73 -3.10 9.15
CA ALA A 140 -22.16 -3.26 7.76
C ALA A 140 -22.71 -1.95 7.17
N THR A 141 -23.59 -1.24 7.90
CA THR A 141 -24.16 0.05 7.45
C THR A 141 -23.05 1.08 7.21
N THR A 142 -22.08 1.16 8.12
CA THR A 142 -20.93 2.06 7.98
C THR A 142 -20.08 1.69 6.77
N LEU A 143 -19.88 0.39 6.51
CA LEU A 143 -19.19 -0.07 5.30
C LEU A 143 -19.97 0.28 4.03
N THR A 144 -21.29 0.14 4.02
CA THR A 144 -22.16 0.50 2.89
C THR A 144 -22.16 2.00 2.63
N ILE A 145 -22.30 2.84 3.67
CA ILE A 145 -22.23 4.30 3.54
C ILE A 145 -20.86 4.74 3.04
N ASN A 146 -19.78 4.17 3.58
CA ASN A 146 -18.43 4.49 3.12
C ASN A 146 -18.18 4.03 1.67
N ARG A 147 -18.72 2.87 1.26
CA ARG A 147 -18.67 2.40 -0.14
C ARG A 147 -19.49 3.32 -1.06
N ALA A 148 -20.68 3.73 -0.64
CA ALA A 148 -21.56 4.63 -1.38
C ALA A 148 -21.01 6.08 -1.45
N ALA A 149 -20.18 6.48 -0.50
CA ALA A 149 -19.56 7.79 -0.41
C ALA A 149 -18.05 7.77 -0.73
N LEU A 150 -17.57 6.78 -1.51
CA LEU A 150 -16.20 6.80 -2.02
C LEU A 150 -15.98 8.11 -2.76
N SER A 151 -15.07 8.93 -2.26
CA SER A 151 -14.66 10.13 -2.99
C SER A 151 -14.09 9.71 -4.35
N PRO A 152 -14.11 10.59 -5.37
CA PRO A 152 -13.49 10.29 -6.65
C PRO A 152 -12.05 9.78 -6.52
N HIS A 153 -11.32 10.31 -5.52
CA HIS A 153 -9.98 9.85 -5.14
C HIS A 153 -10.01 8.39 -4.69
N GLU A 154 -10.75 8.07 -3.64
CA GLU A 154 -10.78 6.71 -3.09
C GLU A 154 -11.29 5.67 -4.10
N ALA A 155 -12.25 6.04 -4.95
CA ALA A 155 -12.72 5.18 -6.03
C ALA A 155 -11.61 4.87 -7.05
N LEU A 156 -10.79 5.87 -7.39
CA LEU A 156 -9.65 5.67 -8.29
C LEU A 156 -8.51 4.88 -7.60
N VAL A 157 -8.24 5.13 -6.32
CA VAL A 157 -7.29 4.33 -5.52
C VAL A 157 -7.71 2.86 -5.49
N GLU A 158 -8.99 2.57 -5.24
CA GLU A 158 -9.50 1.19 -5.27
C GLU A 158 -9.33 0.56 -6.65
N ARG A 159 -9.65 1.29 -7.73
CA ARG A 159 -9.50 0.80 -9.11
C ARG A 159 -8.04 0.48 -9.44
N VAL A 160 -7.10 1.34 -9.08
CA VAL A 160 -5.65 1.10 -9.26
C VAL A 160 -5.22 -0.14 -8.51
N ALA A 161 -5.60 -0.27 -7.24
CA ALA A 161 -5.21 -1.42 -6.43
C ALA A 161 -5.78 -2.73 -6.99
N ARG A 162 -7.02 -2.72 -7.48
CA ARG A 162 -7.64 -3.87 -8.16
C ARG A 162 -6.91 -4.24 -9.44
N GLU A 163 -6.50 -3.27 -10.26
CA GLU A 163 -5.75 -3.56 -11.49
C GLU A 163 -4.36 -4.14 -11.18
N MET A 164 -3.69 -3.67 -10.12
CA MET A 164 -2.45 -4.27 -9.65
C MET A 164 -2.64 -5.74 -9.24
N THR A 165 -3.69 -6.02 -8.47
CA THR A 165 -4.05 -7.39 -8.10
C THR A 165 -4.38 -8.26 -9.32
N ARG A 166 -5.14 -7.72 -10.28
CA ARG A 166 -5.46 -8.38 -11.55
C ARG A 166 -4.21 -8.70 -12.38
N GLY A 167 -3.19 -7.85 -12.27
CA GLY A 167 -1.85 -8.06 -12.85
C GLY A 167 -0.97 -9.04 -12.06
N GLY A 168 -1.51 -9.77 -11.08
CA GLY A 168 -0.78 -10.76 -10.29
C GLY A 168 0.11 -10.18 -9.19
N ARG A 169 -0.07 -8.90 -8.84
CA ARG A 169 0.67 -8.24 -7.77
C ARG A 169 -0.10 -8.33 -6.45
N ILE A 170 0.62 -8.23 -5.34
CA ILE A 170 0.01 -8.02 -4.03
C ILE A 170 -0.02 -6.51 -3.81
N ALA A 171 -1.20 -5.95 -3.54
CA ALA A 171 -1.41 -4.51 -3.42
C ALA A 171 -2.00 -4.14 -2.05
N TRP A 172 -1.59 -3.00 -1.51
CA TRP A 172 -2.09 -2.42 -0.27
C TRP A 172 -2.50 -0.97 -0.50
N ARG A 173 -3.44 -0.49 0.32
CA ARG A 173 -3.89 0.92 0.37
C ARG A 173 -3.71 1.46 1.79
N GLY A 174 -3.58 2.78 1.90
CA GLY A 174 -3.59 3.47 3.21
C GLY A 174 -2.39 3.11 4.11
N LEU A 175 -1.25 2.76 3.52
CA LEU A 175 -0.04 2.48 4.28
C LEU A 175 0.56 3.77 4.86
N SER A 176 1.34 3.62 5.93
CA SER A 176 2.24 4.65 6.43
C SER A 176 3.64 4.03 6.55
N LEU A 177 4.51 4.39 5.61
CA LEU A 177 5.83 3.79 5.44
C LEU A 177 6.92 4.81 5.76
N ARG A 178 7.98 4.37 6.42
CA ARG A 178 9.13 5.23 6.69
C ARG A 178 10.05 5.23 5.47
N ALA A 179 10.27 6.40 4.88
CA ALA A 179 11.11 6.58 3.70
C ALA A 179 12.32 7.45 4.02
N LYS A 180 13.45 7.13 3.40
CA LYS A 180 14.68 7.90 3.46
C LYS A 180 14.62 9.02 2.42
N LEU A 181 15.02 10.21 2.83
CA LEU A 181 15.14 11.38 1.99
C LEU A 181 16.61 11.78 1.88
N PRO A 182 17.01 12.37 0.74
CA PRO A 182 18.33 12.95 0.62
C PRO A 182 18.55 14.03 1.70
N PRO A 183 19.81 14.25 2.11
CA PRO A 183 20.19 15.38 2.95
C PRO A 183 19.64 16.69 2.39
N ALA A 184 19.28 17.62 3.28
CA ALA A 184 18.84 18.95 2.86
C ALA A 184 20.00 19.81 2.34
N GLU A 185 21.22 19.54 2.82
CA GLU A 185 22.46 20.21 2.44
C GLU A 185 23.49 19.17 2.04
N GLU A 186 24.40 19.55 1.14
CA GLU A 186 25.46 18.67 0.64
C GLU A 186 26.39 18.23 1.79
N GLY A 187 26.65 16.93 1.91
CA GLY A 187 27.38 16.34 3.04
C GLY A 187 26.58 16.18 4.34
N GLY A 188 25.31 16.59 4.36
CA GLY A 188 24.42 16.43 5.51
C GLY A 188 23.97 14.98 5.75
N LYS A 189 23.27 14.76 6.88
CA LYS A 189 22.70 13.45 7.20
C LYS A 189 21.43 13.19 6.41
N ALA A 190 21.20 11.92 6.06
CA ALA A 190 19.94 11.50 5.47
C ALA A 190 18.77 11.84 6.40
N ARG A 191 17.68 12.31 5.79
CA ARG A 191 16.44 12.65 6.51
C ARG A 191 15.47 11.49 6.40
N TRP A 192 14.52 11.41 7.32
CA TRP A 192 13.48 10.38 7.29
C TRP A 192 12.11 11.04 7.36
N CYS A 193 11.16 10.51 6.61
CA CYS A 193 9.78 10.97 6.66
C CYS A 193 8.79 9.80 6.69
N MET A 194 7.57 10.07 7.13
CA MET A 194 6.45 9.15 6.98
C MET A 194 5.74 9.43 5.65
N ALA A 195 5.89 8.50 4.71
CA ALA A 195 5.25 8.51 3.42
C ALA A 195 3.95 7.70 3.46
N ARG A 196 2.92 8.19 2.75
CA ARG A 196 1.59 7.57 2.71
C ARG A 196 1.17 7.36 1.25
N PRO A 197 1.70 6.33 0.58
CA PRO A 197 1.32 6.05 -0.79
C PRO A 197 -0.15 5.67 -0.87
N ASP A 198 -0.85 6.13 -1.92
CA ASP A 198 -2.24 5.77 -2.16
C ASP A 198 -2.38 4.26 -2.42
N VAL A 199 -1.54 3.73 -3.32
CA VAL A 199 -1.39 2.28 -3.55
C VAL A 199 0.09 1.91 -3.53
N PHE A 200 0.41 0.89 -2.75
CA PHE A 200 1.72 0.23 -2.77
C PHE A 200 1.54 -1.19 -3.25
N SER A 201 2.43 -1.70 -4.11
CA SER A 201 2.32 -3.10 -4.57
C SER A 201 3.67 -3.75 -4.78
N ILE A 202 3.74 -5.06 -4.59
CA ILE A 202 4.90 -5.90 -4.91
C ILE A 202 4.47 -7.04 -5.85
N ARG A 203 5.40 -7.59 -6.61
CA ARG A 203 5.18 -8.84 -7.35
C ARG A 203 4.94 -9.98 -6.36
N ASN A 204 4.04 -10.89 -6.73
CA ASN A 204 3.93 -12.16 -6.03
C ASN A 204 5.09 -13.07 -6.44
N THR A 205 6.06 -13.28 -5.55
CA THR A 205 7.30 -14.01 -5.82
C THR A 205 7.83 -14.66 -4.54
N SER A 206 8.54 -15.78 -4.67
CA SER A 206 9.25 -16.45 -3.58
C SER A 206 10.67 -15.90 -3.37
N VAL A 207 11.17 -15.06 -4.28
CA VAL A 207 12.51 -14.46 -4.21
C VAL A 207 12.40 -12.99 -3.88
N GLU A 208 12.93 -12.58 -2.71
CA GLU A 208 12.83 -11.21 -2.20
C GLU A 208 13.31 -10.15 -3.20
N ALA A 209 14.46 -10.38 -3.84
CA ALA A 209 15.05 -9.45 -4.80
C ALA A 209 14.13 -9.20 -6.03
N TYR A 210 13.17 -10.08 -6.31
CA TYR A 210 12.22 -9.93 -7.42
C TYR A 210 10.91 -9.27 -7.01
N ALA A 211 10.76 -8.90 -5.73
CA ALA A 211 9.52 -8.33 -5.20
C ALA A 211 9.13 -7.03 -5.89
N HIS A 212 10.10 -6.29 -6.45
CA HIS A 212 9.88 -5.13 -7.33
C HIS A 212 8.74 -4.24 -6.79
N PRO A 213 8.95 -3.53 -5.66
CA PRO A 213 7.93 -2.65 -5.08
C PRO A 213 7.55 -1.53 -6.06
N ILE A 214 6.32 -1.01 -5.98
CA ILE A 214 5.87 0.11 -6.81
C ILE A 214 4.92 0.97 -5.99
N VAL A 215 5.12 2.29 -6.05
CA VAL A 215 4.20 3.30 -5.49
C VAL A 215 3.35 3.89 -6.61
N HIS A 216 2.04 3.93 -6.41
CA HIS A 216 1.11 4.73 -7.21
C HIS A 216 0.52 5.84 -6.35
N GLU A 217 0.66 7.07 -6.81
CA GLU A 217 0.06 8.27 -6.23
C GLU A 217 -1.08 8.74 -7.13
N VAL A 218 -2.29 8.79 -6.59
CA VAL A 218 -3.51 9.10 -7.31
C VAL A 218 -3.81 10.59 -7.21
N LYS A 219 -4.24 11.18 -8.33
CA LYS A 219 -4.63 12.58 -8.41
C LYS A 219 -5.92 12.72 -9.22
N VAL A 220 -6.96 13.29 -8.60
CA VAL A 220 -8.28 13.52 -9.22
C VAL A 220 -8.62 15.00 -9.39
N SER A 221 -7.72 15.90 -9.00
CA SER A 221 -7.88 17.33 -9.25
C SER A 221 -6.57 17.98 -9.66
N ARG A 222 -6.66 19.00 -10.52
CA ARG A 222 -5.50 19.77 -10.99
C ARG A 222 -4.79 20.50 -9.85
N ALA A 223 -5.55 21.02 -8.90
CA ALA A 223 -4.99 21.72 -7.74
C ALA A 223 -4.16 20.77 -6.87
N ASP A 224 -4.66 19.56 -6.58
CA ASP A 224 -3.93 18.56 -5.80
C ASP A 224 -2.67 18.10 -6.53
N LEU A 225 -2.76 17.80 -7.83
CA LEU A 225 -1.59 17.45 -8.64
C LEU A 225 -0.51 18.53 -8.58
N LEU A 226 -0.86 19.80 -8.84
CA LEU A 226 0.11 20.90 -8.81
C LEU A 226 0.66 21.14 -7.40
N GLY A 227 -0.12 20.89 -6.35
CA GLY A 227 0.34 20.95 -4.97
C GLY A 227 1.37 19.86 -4.66
N ASP A 228 1.18 18.69 -5.25
CA ASP A 228 2.07 17.55 -5.09
C ASP A 228 3.39 17.71 -5.84
N LEU A 229 3.32 18.13 -7.11
CA LEU A 229 4.49 18.29 -7.98
C LEU A 229 5.50 19.32 -7.44
N ARG A 230 5.04 20.27 -6.63
CA ARG A 230 5.90 21.25 -5.93
C ARG A 230 6.69 20.66 -4.75
N LYS A 231 6.45 19.41 -4.35
CA LYS A 231 7.08 18.75 -3.19
C LYS A 231 8.06 17.67 -3.65
N PRO A 232 9.30 18.04 -4.05
CA PRO A 232 10.28 17.06 -4.52
C PRO A 232 10.63 15.99 -3.47
N ASP A 233 10.62 16.36 -2.18
CA ASP A 233 10.84 15.41 -1.08
C ASP A 233 9.80 14.28 -1.08
N LYS A 234 8.53 14.56 -1.37
CA LYS A 234 7.49 13.53 -1.40
C LYS A 234 7.77 12.51 -2.51
N ARG A 235 8.17 12.99 -3.68
CA ARG A 235 8.58 12.13 -4.81
C ARG A 235 9.83 11.32 -4.46
N ALA A 236 10.83 11.95 -3.84
CA ALA A 236 12.04 11.26 -3.40
C ALA A 236 11.74 10.12 -2.42
N ALA A 237 10.82 10.34 -1.47
CA ALA A 237 10.36 9.29 -0.56
C ALA A 237 9.70 8.12 -1.29
N TYR A 238 8.88 8.37 -2.31
CA TYR A 238 8.23 7.30 -3.06
C TYR A 238 9.21 6.51 -3.92
N LEU A 239 10.19 7.19 -4.52
CA LEU A 239 11.28 6.53 -5.23
C LEU A 239 12.19 5.71 -4.30
N ASP A 240 12.40 6.16 -3.06
CA ASP A 240 13.11 5.38 -2.04
C ASP A 240 12.33 4.11 -1.63
N LEU A 241 11.00 4.20 -1.49
CA LEU A 241 10.16 3.06 -1.11
C LEU A 241 9.98 2.02 -2.22
N GLY A 242 9.79 2.47 -3.45
CA GLY A 242 9.35 1.63 -4.56
C GLY A 242 10.38 1.46 -5.67
N GLY A 243 11.40 2.31 -5.78
CA GLY A 243 12.22 2.38 -7.01
C GLY A 243 11.45 2.91 -8.24
N GLU A 244 10.12 2.80 -8.26
CA GLU A 244 9.20 3.40 -9.21
C GLU A 244 8.10 4.20 -8.49
N CYS A 245 7.83 5.38 -9.02
CA CYS A 245 6.72 6.24 -8.60
C CYS A 245 5.85 6.54 -9.81
N TRP A 246 4.58 6.15 -9.73
CA TRP A 246 3.57 6.33 -10.76
C TRP A 246 2.55 7.37 -10.33
N TYR A 247 2.28 8.36 -11.18
CA TYR A 247 1.13 9.26 -11.03
C TYR A 247 -0.05 8.68 -11.80
N VAL A 248 -1.18 8.48 -11.12
CA VAL A 248 -2.43 8.05 -11.74
C VAL A 248 -3.38 9.24 -11.80
N LEU A 249 -3.68 9.69 -13.01
CA LEU A 249 -4.46 10.89 -13.28
C LEU A 249 -5.92 10.52 -13.55
N GLY A 250 -6.80 11.03 -12.70
CA GLY A 250 -8.24 11.00 -12.91
C GLY A 250 -8.71 12.11 -13.85
N ASN A 251 -10.04 12.26 -13.91
CA ASN A 251 -10.70 13.21 -14.79
C ASN A 251 -11.31 14.37 -14.01
N ASP A 252 -11.37 15.54 -14.63
CA ASP A 252 -12.10 16.70 -14.13
C ASP A 252 -13.63 16.49 -14.22
N ALA A 253 -14.41 17.44 -13.70
CA ALA A 253 -15.87 17.37 -13.74
C ALA A 253 -16.47 17.33 -15.16
N ARG A 254 -15.69 17.60 -16.20
CA ARG A 254 -16.08 17.52 -17.62
C ARG A 254 -15.59 16.24 -18.29
N GLY A 255 -15.03 15.30 -17.52
CA GLY A 255 -14.54 14.02 -18.02
C GLY A 255 -13.19 14.09 -18.74
N ARG A 256 -12.44 15.19 -18.63
CA ARG A 256 -11.12 15.34 -19.26
C ARG A 256 -10.02 15.01 -18.26
N CYS A 257 -8.93 14.39 -18.69
CA CYS A 257 -7.78 14.14 -17.82
C CYS A 257 -7.28 15.45 -17.18
N ILE A 258 -6.93 15.41 -15.89
CA ILE A 258 -6.56 16.61 -15.12
C ILE A 258 -5.22 17.24 -15.56
N ALA A 259 -4.38 16.49 -16.26
CA ALA A 259 -3.09 16.92 -16.79
C ALA A 259 -2.62 16.01 -17.93
N THR A 260 -1.65 16.52 -18.68
CA THR A 260 -0.90 15.77 -19.69
C THR A 260 0.29 15.03 -19.06
N PRO A 261 0.76 13.91 -19.65
CA PRO A 261 1.92 13.18 -19.13
C PRO A 261 3.21 14.00 -19.03
N GLU A 262 3.36 15.02 -19.89
CA GLU A 262 4.52 15.91 -19.94
C GLU A 262 4.60 16.85 -18.73
N GLU A 263 3.47 17.09 -18.04
CA GLU A 263 3.44 17.88 -16.81
C GLU A 263 4.01 17.11 -15.59
N VAL A 264 4.09 15.78 -15.67
CA VAL A 264 4.64 14.93 -14.61
C VAL A 264 6.15 14.74 -14.83
N PRO A 265 6.99 14.81 -13.77
CA PRO A 265 8.44 14.60 -13.86
C PRO A 265 8.82 13.34 -14.65
N ALA A 266 9.82 13.44 -15.52
CA ALA A 266 10.17 12.41 -16.49
C ALA A 266 10.62 11.08 -15.86
N GLU A 267 11.12 11.12 -14.63
CA GLU A 267 11.47 9.93 -13.85
C GLU A 267 10.25 9.11 -13.38
N CYS A 268 9.06 9.72 -13.38
CA CYS A 268 7.82 9.08 -12.94
C CYS A 268 7.00 8.52 -14.11
N GLY A 269 6.35 7.38 -13.83
CA GLY A 269 5.35 6.81 -14.71
C GLY A 269 4.05 7.59 -14.63
N VAL A 270 3.25 7.52 -15.69
CA VAL A 270 1.95 8.16 -15.79
C VAL A 270 0.93 7.16 -16.29
N MET A 271 -0.15 7.00 -15.52
CA MET A 271 -1.37 6.34 -15.96
C MET A 271 -2.51 7.36 -16.01
N VAL A 272 -3.40 7.20 -16.97
CA VAL A 272 -4.59 8.05 -17.13
C VAL A 272 -5.85 7.20 -17.08
N LEU A 273 -6.92 7.75 -16.51
CA LEU A 273 -8.23 7.10 -16.49
C LEU A 273 -9.00 7.43 -17.77
N GLU A 274 -9.10 6.46 -18.68
CA GLU A 274 -9.91 6.55 -19.91
C GLU A 274 -11.20 5.76 -19.76
N GLY A 275 -12.31 6.47 -19.51
CA GLY A 275 -13.57 5.86 -19.13
C GLY A 275 -13.41 5.06 -17.83
N GLU A 276 -13.44 3.74 -17.95
CA GLU A 276 -13.25 2.81 -16.83
C GLU A 276 -11.86 2.15 -16.78
N ARG A 277 -11.00 2.43 -17.76
CA ARG A 277 -9.71 1.73 -17.90
C ARG A 277 -8.57 2.62 -17.45
N LEU A 278 -7.56 2.01 -16.84
CA LEU A 278 -6.29 2.66 -16.58
C LEU A 278 -5.37 2.39 -17.78
N VAL A 279 -4.93 3.46 -18.44
CA VAL A 279 -4.05 3.40 -19.60
C VAL A 279 -2.68 3.93 -19.21
N VAL A 280 -1.62 3.18 -19.53
CA VAL A 280 -0.25 3.63 -19.34
C VAL A 280 0.07 4.67 -20.41
N ALA A 281 0.17 5.94 -20.01
CA ALA A 281 0.55 7.03 -20.90
C ALA A 281 2.07 7.18 -21.00
N ARG A 282 2.80 6.87 -19.92
CA ARG A 282 4.27 6.80 -19.91
C ARG A 282 4.74 5.80 -18.85
N ALA A 283 5.68 4.94 -19.22
CA ALA A 283 6.29 4.00 -18.26
C ALA A 283 7.17 4.74 -17.23
N ALA A 284 7.19 4.27 -15.98
CA ALA A 284 8.14 4.75 -14.98
C ALA A 284 9.56 4.29 -15.30
N VAL A 285 10.54 5.07 -14.84
CA VAL A 285 11.94 4.64 -14.87
C VAL A 285 12.18 3.71 -13.69
N HIS A 286 12.49 2.44 -13.98
CA HIS A 286 12.79 1.45 -12.95
C HIS A 286 14.13 1.74 -12.27
N ARG A 287 14.13 1.92 -10.95
CA ARG A 287 15.36 1.87 -10.14
C ARG A 287 15.43 0.51 -9.45
N SER A 288 16.47 -0.24 -9.77
CA SER A 288 16.73 -1.52 -9.10
C SER A 288 16.91 -1.30 -7.60
N PHE A 289 16.22 -2.11 -6.80
CA PHE A 289 16.41 -2.18 -5.37
C PHE A 289 16.99 -3.54 -5.01
N GLU A 290 18.00 -3.58 -4.14
CA GLU A 290 18.65 -4.85 -3.77
C GLU A 290 17.70 -5.73 -2.93
N ARG A 291 17.10 -5.15 -1.88
CA ARG A 291 16.11 -5.80 -1.00
C ARG A 291 15.15 -4.79 -0.39
N ILE A 292 13.87 -5.13 -0.27
CA ILE A 292 12.90 -4.26 0.41
C ILE A 292 13.34 -4.04 1.87
N PRO A 293 13.38 -2.78 2.38
CA PRO A 293 13.78 -2.54 3.76
C PRO A 293 12.90 -3.30 4.75
N PHE A 294 13.48 -3.90 5.79
CA PHE A 294 12.75 -4.72 6.76
C PHE A 294 11.59 -3.97 7.45
N ALA A 295 11.75 -2.65 7.68
CA ALA A 295 10.68 -1.81 8.22
C ALA A 295 9.44 -1.74 7.30
N VAL A 296 9.63 -1.81 5.98
CA VAL A 296 8.54 -1.88 5.00
C VAL A 296 7.88 -3.27 5.09
N TRP A 297 8.66 -4.36 5.13
CA TRP A 297 8.11 -5.70 5.34
C TRP A 297 7.24 -5.80 6.60
N LEU A 298 7.70 -5.24 7.72
CA LEU A 298 6.93 -5.23 8.97
C LEU A 298 5.64 -4.41 8.84
N ALA A 299 5.65 -3.32 8.09
CA ALA A 299 4.45 -2.54 7.82
C ALA A 299 3.45 -3.30 6.92
N LEU A 300 3.94 -4.01 5.90
CA LEU A 300 3.11 -4.85 5.03
C LEU A 300 2.50 -6.03 5.80
N ALA A 301 3.27 -6.69 6.67
CA ALA A 301 2.79 -7.82 7.49
C ALA A 301 1.70 -7.41 8.51
N LYS A 302 1.69 -6.14 8.94
CA LYS A 302 0.66 -5.58 9.83
C LYS A 302 -0.58 -5.10 9.07
N ALA A 303 -0.51 -4.98 7.76
CA ALA A 303 -1.56 -4.45 6.92
C ALA A 303 -2.28 -5.56 6.15
N GLN A 304 -3.58 -5.39 5.90
CA GLN A 304 -4.33 -6.32 5.06
C GLN A 304 -4.10 -5.94 3.58
N PRO A 305 -3.60 -6.85 2.73
CA PRO A 305 -3.58 -6.61 1.29
C PRO A 305 -5.00 -6.55 0.73
N MET A 306 -5.16 -5.92 -0.42
CA MET A 306 -6.38 -6.03 -1.22
C MET A 306 -6.65 -7.49 -1.52
N ALA A 307 -7.90 -7.91 -1.37
CA ALA A 307 -8.32 -9.25 -1.74
C ALA A 307 -7.95 -9.54 -3.20
N GLY A 308 -7.38 -10.73 -3.42
CA GLY A 308 -7.12 -11.31 -4.73
C GLY A 308 -8.39 -11.38 -5.58
N PHE A 309 -8.22 -11.61 -6.88
CA PHE A 309 -9.29 -12.28 -7.64
C PHE A 309 -9.39 -13.72 -7.10
N ASP A 310 -10.61 -14.23 -6.92
CA ASP A 310 -10.89 -15.55 -6.33
C ASP A 310 -9.96 -16.63 -6.89
N GLU A 311 -9.28 -17.35 -5.99
CA GLU A 311 -8.54 -18.56 -6.34
C GLU A 311 -9.49 -19.67 -6.87
N ASP A 312 -10.80 -19.53 -6.62
CA ASP A 312 -11.87 -20.42 -7.07
C ASP A 312 -12.14 -20.39 -8.60
N VAL A 313 -11.48 -19.50 -9.35
CA VAL A 313 -11.62 -19.46 -10.83
C VAL A 313 -10.87 -20.64 -11.49
N GLN A 314 -9.98 -21.32 -10.76
CA GLN A 314 -9.29 -22.53 -11.25
C GLN A 314 -10.28 -23.68 -11.56
N ASP A 315 -11.43 -23.74 -10.88
CA ASP A 315 -12.46 -24.78 -11.06
C ASP A 315 -13.28 -24.63 -12.37
N LEU A 316 -13.06 -23.55 -13.14
CA LEU A 316 -13.74 -23.31 -14.42
C LEU A 316 -12.93 -23.74 -15.65
N LEU A 317 -11.78 -24.40 -15.46
CA LEU A 317 -11.03 -25.06 -16.52
C LEU A 317 -11.48 -26.53 -16.65
N VAL A 318 -12.67 -26.73 -17.23
CA VAL A 318 -13.16 -28.06 -17.67
C VAL A 318 -13.16 -28.12 -19.19
#